data_AF-A0A2K8NRC4-F1
#
_entry.id   AF-A0A2K8NRC4-F1
#
_cell.length_a   1.000
_cell.length_b   1.000
_cell.length_c   1.000
_cell.angle_alpha   90.00
_cell.angle_beta   90.00
_cell.angle_gamma   90.00
#
_symmetry.space_group_name_H-M   'P 1'
#
loop_
_entity.id
_entity.type
_entity.pdbx_description
1 polymer ?
#
loop_
_entity_poly.entity_id
_entity_poly.type
_entity_poly.pdbx_seq_one_letter_code
_entity_poly.pdbx_strand_id
1 'polypeptide(L)'
;MKNWKVTPKTYTWIKPLVTVSSICLLINPLFILLKVIRQDSFFVKTWSALLIVNLVLYAIAILAFLVYWSLRIKLIHQSHYKQTKKDRKLLWSSLSVYSLGFLAEGIYLLSGLLIKDKLPDAYVSFGILYAFIIGGVIAGAVLETVSRIPEQIFLLQEEEKEIRKLKLAKREEILHQQTTEKDIVDAVKKQRTPEAQTFLNREPKPQNEDDFNPFA
;
A
#
# COMPACT_ATOMS: atom_id res chain seq x y z
N MET A 1 14.82 18.71 -2.02
CA MET A 1 13.68 17.78 -1.91
C MET A 1 14.15 16.53 -1.18
N LYS A 2 13.47 16.11 -0.11
CA LYS A 2 13.84 14.94 0.70
C LYS A 2 13.73 13.67 -0.17
N ASN A 3 14.81 12.88 -0.31
CA ASN A 3 14.78 11.62 -1.04
C ASN A 3 13.81 10.65 -0.35
N TRP A 4 12.59 10.54 -0.88
CA TRP A 4 11.60 9.59 -0.40
C TRP A 4 12.07 8.19 -0.76
N LYS A 5 12.38 7.37 0.24
CA LYS A 5 12.74 5.97 0.01
C LYS A 5 11.48 5.19 -0.36
N VAL A 6 11.43 4.65 -1.58
CA VAL A 6 10.33 3.80 -2.01
C VAL A 6 10.40 2.50 -1.22
N THR A 7 9.31 2.19 -0.52
CA THR A 7 9.16 0.95 0.25
C THR A 7 7.93 0.20 -0.24
N PRO A 8 7.83 -1.13 -0.01
CA PRO A 8 6.62 -1.89 -0.33
C PRO A 8 5.35 -1.27 0.23
N LYS A 9 5.43 -0.65 1.42
CA LYS A 9 4.31 0.07 2.07
C LYS A 9 3.77 1.23 1.24
N THR A 10 4.61 1.90 0.46
CA THR A 10 4.20 3.02 -0.39
C THR A 10 3.18 2.57 -1.44
N TYR A 11 3.33 1.35 -1.97
CA TYR A 11 2.37 0.75 -2.89
C TYR A 11 1.01 0.45 -2.27
N THR A 12 1.01 0.07 -0.99
CA THR A 12 -0.22 -0.13 -0.21
C THR A 12 -1.00 1.16 -0.03
N TRP A 13 -0.31 2.29 0.18
CA TRP A 13 -0.96 3.59 0.39
C TRP A 13 -1.57 4.20 -0.87
N ILE A 14 -1.04 3.93 -2.06
CA ILE A 14 -1.58 4.48 -3.31
C ILE A 14 -2.71 3.64 -3.90
N LYS A 15 -2.80 2.34 -3.53
CA LYS A 15 -3.80 1.41 -4.06
C LYS A 15 -5.26 1.85 -3.84
N PRO A 16 -5.64 2.44 -2.69
CA PRO A 16 -6.98 2.96 -2.49
C PRO A 16 -7.43 3.96 -3.56
N LEU A 17 -6.53 4.74 -4.18
CA LEU A 17 -6.91 5.71 -5.21
C LEU A 17 -7.51 5.04 -6.45
N VAL A 18 -6.88 3.97 -6.96
CA VAL A 18 -7.43 3.25 -8.11
C VAL A 18 -8.69 2.48 -7.74
N THR A 19 -8.79 2.02 -6.49
CA THR A 19 -10.00 1.36 -5.98
C THR A 19 -11.17 2.33 -5.91
N VAL A 20 -10.98 3.53 -5.33
CA VAL A 20 -12.01 4.57 -5.28
C VAL A 20 -12.44 4.95 -6.70
N SER A 21 -11.47 5.18 -7.59
CA SER A 21 -11.74 5.43 -9.00
C SER A 21 -12.61 4.34 -9.65
N SER A 22 -12.23 3.07 -9.45
CA SER A 22 -12.95 1.91 -10.00
C SER A 22 -14.37 1.78 -9.41
N ILE A 23 -14.54 2.03 -8.11
CA ILE A 23 -15.86 1.98 -7.46
C ILE A 23 -16.76 3.09 -8.01
N CYS A 24 -16.24 4.32 -8.16
CA CYS A 24 -16.97 5.42 -8.76
C CYS A 24 -17.41 5.05 -10.19
N LEU A 25 -16.51 4.51 -11.01
CA LEU A 25 -16.80 4.04 -12.37
C LEU A 25 -17.94 3.01 -12.40
N LEU A 26 -17.92 2.05 -11.48
CA LEU A 26 -18.90 0.96 -11.45
C LEU A 26 -20.27 1.39 -10.92
N ILE A 27 -20.31 2.31 -9.96
CA ILE A 27 -21.57 2.79 -9.38
C ILE A 27 -22.28 3.78 -10.31
N ASN A 28 -21.53 4.61 -11.03
CA ASN A 28 -22.08 5.66 -11.88
C ASN A 28 -23.17 5.18 -12.87
N PRO A 29 -22.94 4.14 -13.69
CA PRO A 29 -23.96 3.67 -14.63
C PRO A 29 -25.19 3.07 -13.95
N LEU A 30 -25.07 2.58 -12.71
CA LEU A 30 -26.20 2.04 -11.95
C LEU A 30 -27.21 3.14 -11.57
N PHE A 31 -26.76 4.38 -11.35
CA PHE A 31 -27.68 5.48 -11.05
C PHE A 31 -28.58 5.83 -12.23
N ILE A 32 -28.05 5.82 -13.45
CA ILE A 32 -28.84 6.04 -14.68
C ILE A 32 -29.83 4.90 -14.86
N LEU A 33 -29.37 3.65 -14.77
CA LEU A 33 -30.25 2.48 -14.88
C LEU A 33 -31.35 2.51 -13.81
N LEU A 34 -31.02 2.83 -12.56
CA LEU A 34 -31.99 2.90 -11.46
C LEU A 34 -33.07 3.94 -11.72
N LYS A 35 -32.73 5.10 -12.28
CA LYS A 35 -33.71 6.14 -12.65
C LYS A 35 -34.63 5.68 -13.79
N VAL A 36 -34.08 4.97 -14.78
CA VAL A 36 -34.86 4.42 -15.89
C VAL A 36 -35.85 3.37 -15.40
N ILE A 37 -35.44 2.49 -14.49
CA ILE A 37 -36.30 1.43 -13.92
C ILE A 37 -37.32 1.99 -12.92
N ARG A 38 -36.91 2.93 -12.07
CA ARG A 38 -37.75 3.56 -11.06
C ARG A 38 -37.85 5.05 -11.30
N GLN A 39 -38.85 5.44 -12.10
CA GLN A 39 -39.10 6.85 -12.43
C GLN A 39 -39.33 7.71 -11.16
N ASP A 40 -39.96 7.14 -10.13
CA ASP A 40 -40.20 7.76 -8.82
C ASP A 40 -39.06 7.59 -7.80
N SER A 41 -37.86 7.21 -8.26
CA SER A 41 -36.69 7.03 -7.38
C SER A 41 -36.44 8.24 -6.48
N PHE A 42 -36.37 7.97 -5.17
CA PHE A 42 -36.12 8.95 -4.10
C PHE A 42 -34.80 9.71 -4.29
N PHE A 43 -33.80 9.07 -4.90
CA PHE A 43 -32.43 9.60 -4.93
C PHE A 43 -32.30 10.86 -5.78
N VAL A 44 -33.07 11.01 -6.86
CA VAL A 44 -33.10 12.26 -7.64
C VAL A 44 -34.42 12.43 -8.39
N LYS A 45 -35.20 13.46 -8.04
CA LYS A 45 -36.48 13.77 -8.71
C LYS A 45 -36.28 14.14 -10.18
N THR A 46 -35.27 14.93 -10.50
CA THR A 46 -35.05 15.49 -11.84
C THR A 46 -33.87 14.84 -12.56
N TRP A 47 -34.03 14.55 -13.87
CA TRP A 47 -32.96 14.03 -14.73
C TRP A 47 -31.68 14.89 -14.72
N SER A 48 -31.81 16.21 -14.67
CA SER A 48 -30.68 17.14 -14.63
C SER A 48 -29.82 16.96 -13.38
N ALA A 49 -30.43 16.84 -12.21
CA ALA A 49 -29.72 16.63 -10.96
C ALA A 49 -28.99 15.27 -10.95
N LEU A 50 -29.56 14.24 -11.58
CA LEU A 50 -28.93 12.92 -11.70
C LEU A 50 -27.68 12.99 -12.57
N LEU A 51 -27.77 13.67 -13.72
CA LEU A 51 -26.64 13.88 -14.61
C LEU A 51 -25.52 14.67 -13.93
N ILE A 52 -25.85 15.69 -13.13
CA ILE A 52 -24.86 16.45 -12.36
C ILE A 52 -24.14 15.54 -11.37
N VAL A 53 -24.87 14.72 -10.60
CA VAL A 53 -24.29 13.76 -9.65
C VAL A 53 -23.35 12.78 -10.37
N ASN A 54 -23.80 12.21 -11.49
CA ASN A 54 -23.01 11.28 -12.30
C ASN A 54 -21.76 11.92 -12.92
N LEU A 55 -21.86 13.19 -13.36
CA LEU A 55 -20.71 13.95 -13.86
C LEU A 55 -19.69 14.24 -12.75
N VAL A 56 -20.15 14.58 -11.54
CA VAL A 56 -19.27 14.78 -10.38
C VAL A 56 -18.59 13.47 -9.98
N LEU A 57 -19.32 12.35 -9.93
CA LEU A 57 -18.76 11.01 -9.69
C LEU A 57 -17.71 10.63 -10.73
N TYR A 58 -17.99 10.87 -12.02
CA TYR A 58 -17.06 10.62 -13.12
C TYR A 58 -15.80 11.48 -13.01
N ALA A 59 -15.95 12.76 -12.67
CA ALA A 59 -14.82 13.66 -12.45
C ALA A 59 -13.95 13.21 -11.28
N ILE A 60 -14.55 12.79 -10.16
CA ILE A 60 -13.83 12.21 -9.01
C ILE A 60 -13.08 10.95 -9.44
N ALA A 61 -13.72 10.07 -10.23
CA ALA A 61 -13.11 8.85 -10.74
C ALA A 61 -11.86 9.14 -11.59
N ILE A 62 -11.96 10.10 -12.52
CA ILE A 62 -10.85 10.55 -13.37
C ILE A 62 -9.73 11.14 -12.53
N LEU A 63 -10.05 12.05 -11.59
CA LEU A 63 -9.05 12.69 -10.75
C LEU A 63 -8.28 11.66 -9.91
N ALA A 64 -8.98 10.75 -9.25
CA ALA A 64 -8.35 9.69 -8.46
C ALA A 64 -7.46 8.78 -9.33
N PHE A 65 -7.90 8.45 -10.55
CA PHE A 65 -7.11 7.68 -11.51
C PHE A 65 -5.85 8.41 -11.96
N LEU A 66 -5.96 9.68 -12.37
CA LEU A 66 -4.83 10.48 -12.81
C LEU A 66 -3.80 10.68 -11.70
N VAL A 67 -4.25 10.96 -10.48
CA VAL A 67 -3.37 11.08 -9.30
C VAL A 67 -2.65 9.76 -9.05
N TYR A 68 -3.38 8.65 -9.03
CA TYR A 68 -2.81 7.31 -8.86
C TYR A 68 -1.74 7.01 -9.92
N TRP A 69 -2.03 7.29 -11.18
CA TRP A 69 -1.13 6.94 -12.27
C TRP A 69 0.10 7.83 -12.34
N SER A 70 -0.06 9.11 -12.03
CA SER A 70 1.06 10.04 -11.85
C SER A 70 2.00 9.56 -10.73
N LEU A 71 1.43 9.14 -9.60
CA LEU A 71 2.20 8.55 -8.49
C LEU A 71 2.88 7.24 -8.91
N ARG A 72 2.18 6.36 -9.63
CA ARG A 72 2.75 5.08 -10.09
C ARG A 72 3.96 5.29 -10.99
N ILE A 73 3.87 6.19 -11.97
CA ILE A 73 4.98 6.52 -12.87
C ILE A 73 6.15 7.12 -12.07
N LYS A 74 5.87 8.01 -11.12
CA LYS A 74 6.90 8.59 -10.25
C LYS A 74 7.62 7.53 -9.41
N LEU A 75 6.90 6.59 -8.81
CA LEU A 75 7.49 5.55 -7.97
C LEU A 75 8.40 4.60 -8.76
N ILE A 76 8.04 4.27 -10.00
CA ILE A 76 8.88 3.46 -10.89
C ILE A 76 10.24 4.13 -11.13
N HIS A 77 10.27 5.45 -11.30
CA HIS A 77 11.52 6.18 -11.49
C HIS A 77 12.36 6.26 -10.21
N GLN A 78 11.73 6.13 -9.04
CA GLN A 78 12.37 6.24 -7.73
C GLN A 78 12.81 4.90 -7.14
N SER A 79 12.25 3.76 -7.58
CA SER A 79 12.51 2.45 -6.98
C SER A 79 13.86 1.83 -7.37
N HIS A 80 14.66 2.49 -8.22
CA HIS A 80 15.92 1.98 -8.81
C HIS A 80 15.78 0.64 -9.55
N TYR A 81 14.56 0.11 -9.67
CA TYR A 81 14.27 -1.15 -10.34
C TYR A 81 14.39 -0.97 -11.85
N LYS A 82 15.23 -1.80 -12.50
CA LYS A 82 15.40 -1.78 -13.94
C LYS A 82 14.27 -2.58 -14.62
N GLN A 83 13.21 -1.88 -15.01
CA GLN A 83 12.07 -2.49 -15.69
C GLN A 83 12.47 -3.22 -16.98
N THR A 84 11.95 -4.43 -17.15
CA THR A 84 12.09 -5.16 -18.41
C THR A 84 11.10 -4.64 -19.46
N LYS A 85 11.32 -5.00 -20.73
CA LYS A 85 10.36 -4.68 -21.81
C LYS A 85 8.97 -5.27 -21.55
N LYS A 86 8.89 -6.42 -20.87
CA LYS A 86 7.63 -7.11 -20.55
C LYS A 86 6.84 -6.33 -19.49
N ASP A 87 7.52 -5.87 -18.43
CA ASP A 87 6.88 -5.13 -17.33
C ASP A 87 6.30 -3.81 -17.84
N ARG A 88 7.07 -3.11 -18.68
CA ARG A 88 6.61 -1.87 -19.30
C ARG A 88 5.41 -2.09 -20.22
N LYS A 89 5.39 -3.17 -21.01
CA LYS A 89 4.22 -3.52 -21.82
C LYS A 89 2.99 -3.76 -20.95
N LEU A 90 3.11 -4.55 -19.88
CA LEU A 90 2.01 -4.82 -18.96
C LEU A 90 1.49 -3.56 -18.29
N LEU A 91 2.38 -2.65 -17.86
CA LEU A 91 2.02 -1.38 -17.27
C LEU A 91 1.21 -0.52 -18.24
N TRP A 92 1.70 -0.31 -19.47
CA TRP A 92 1.00 0.50 -20.46
C TRP A 92 -0.28 -0.17 -20.96
N SER A 93 -0.30 -1.50 -21.09
CA SER A 93 -1.53 -2.24 -21.37
C SER A 93 -2.57 -2.05 -20.27
N SER A 94 -2.17 -2.06 -18.99
CA SER A 94 -3.10 -1.79 -17.89
C SER A 94 -3.68 -0.39 -17.96
N LEU A 95 -2.87 0.63 -18.28
CA LEU A 95 -3.33 1.99 -18.49
C LEU A 95 -4.36 2.06 -19.62
N SER A 96 -4.02 1.50 -20.78
CA SER A 96 -4.89 1.55 -21.94
C SER A 96 -6.23 0.87 -21.67
N VAL A 97 -6.23 -0.28 -20.98
CA VAL A 97 -7.45 -1.01 -20.65
C VAL A 97 -8.31 -0.24 -19.64
N TYR A 98 -7.71 0.40 -18.62
CA TYR A 98 -8.44 1.31 -17.74
C TYR A 98 -9.05 2.49 -18.51
N SER A 99 -8.26 3.14 -19.39
CA SER A 99 -8.72 4.26 -20.21
C SER A 99 -9.88 3.88 -21.13
N LEU A 100 -9.91 2.65 -21.65
CA LEU A 100 -11.06 2.14 -22.41
C LEU A 100 -12.32 2.02 -21.54
N GLY A 101 -12.19 1.61 -20.28
CA GLY A 101 -13.30 1.62 -19.32
C GLY A 101 -13.85 3.02 -19.07
N PHE A 102 -12.96 3.99 -18.84
CA PHE A 102 -13.35 5.41 -18.74
C PHE A 102 -14.04 5.93 -19.99
N LEU A 103 -13.54 5.57 -21.17
CA LEU A 103 -14.15 5.97 -22.44
C LEU A 103 -15.55 5.37 -22.60
N ALA A 104 -15.72 4.09 -22.29
CA ALA A 104 -17.02 3.41 -22.32
C ALA A 104 -18.03 4.07 -21.37
N GLU A 105 -17.60 4.49 -20.18
CA GLU A 105 -18.46 5.23 -19.26
C GLU A 105 -18.79 6.63 -19.76
N GLY A 106 -17.83 7.36 -20.35
CA GLY A 106 -18.11 8.65 -20.98
C GLY A 106 -19.15 8.53 -22.09
N ILE A 107 -19.05 7.49 -22.93
CA ILE A 107 -20.06 7.17 -23.94
C ILE A 107 -21.42 6.83 -23.29
N TYR A 108 -21.42 6.08 -22.19
CA TYR A 108 -22.65 5.73 -21.45
C TYR A 108 -23.35 6.96 -20.85
N LEU A 109 -22.59 7.90 -20.27
CA LEU A 109 -23.13 9.15 -19.74
C LEU A 109 -23.77 10.00 -20.85
N LEU A 110 -23.11 10.09 -22.00
CA LEU A 110 -23.64 10.80 -23.17
C LEU A 110 -24.88 10.11 -23.75
N SER A 111 -24.87 8.78 -23.84
CA SER A 111 -26.02 8.02 -24.34
C SER A 111 -27.24 8.18 -23.42
N GLY A 112 -27.03 8.32 -22.11
CA GLY A 112 -28.05 8.65 -21.10
C GLY A 112 -28.90 9.89 -21.45
N LEU A 113 -28.34 10.86 -22.19
CA LEU A 113 -29.08 12.03 -22.67
C LEU A 113 -30.04 11.69 -23.83
N LEU A 114 -29.69 10.68 -24.64
CA LEU A 114 -30.39 10.32 -25.87
C LEU A 114 -31.46 9.24 -25.66
N ILE A 115 -31.25 8.35 -24.69
CA ILE A 115 -32.14 7.22 -24.34
C ILE A 115 -33.17 7.59 -23.27
N LYS A 116 -33.26 8.87 -22.91
CA LYS A 116 -34.23 9.38 -21.95
C LYS A 116 -35.63 8.90 -22.39
N ASP A 117 -36.30 8.19 -21.49
CA ASP A 117 -37.65 7.63 -21.69
C ASP A 117 -37.77 6.43 -22.66
N LYS A 118 -36.64 5.86 -23.13
CA LYS A 118 -36.61 4.65 -23.99
C LYS A 118 -36.04 3.44 -23.25
N LEU A 119 -36.92 2.74 -22.53
CA LEU A 119 -36.57 1.56 -21.71
C LEU A 119 -35.73 0.49 -22.46
N PRO A 120 -36.13 0.01 -23.66
CA PRO A 120 -35.36 -1.02 -24.36
C PRO A 120 -33.92 -0.59 -24.70
N ASP A 121 -33.77 0.63 -25.23
CA ASP A 121 -32.46 1.20 -25.61
C ASP A 121 -31.55 1.38 -24.38
N ALA A 122 -32.15 1.70 -23.24
CA ALA A 122 -31.43 1.84 -21.97
C ALA A 122 -30.89 0.52 -21.45
N TYR A 123 -31.63 -0.59 -21.59
CA TYR A 123 -31.13 -1.91 -21.20
C TYR A 123 -29.99 -2.38 -22.11
N VAL A 124 -30.13 -2.20 -23.43
CA VAL A 124 -29.09 -2.62 -24.39
C VAL A 124 -27.81 -1.83 -24.19
N SER A 125 -27.92 -0.50 -24.08
CA SER A 125 -26.76 0.37 -23.83
C SER A 125 -26.09 0.06 -22.49
N PHE A 126 -26.87 -0.17 -21.42
CA PHE A 126 -26.34 -0.61 -20.14
C PHE A 126 -25.62 -1.95 -20.27
N GLY A 127 -26.25 -2.99 -20.82
CA GLY A 127 -25.65 -4.32 -20.91
C GLY A 127 -24.32 -4.33 -21.65
N ILE A 128 -24.23 -3.66 -22.81
CA ILE A 128 -23.02 -3.60 -23.62
C ILE A 128 -21.94 -2.74 -22.94
N LEU A 129 -22.26 -1.48 -22.60
CA LEU A 129 -21.25 -0.55 -22.09
C LEU A 129 -20.80 -0.90 -20.68
N TYR A 130 -21.71 -1.38 -19.82
CA TYR A 130 -21.35 -1.83 -18.48
C TYR A 130 -20.43 -3.06 -18.50
N ALA A 131 -20.61 -3.97 -19.46
CA ALA A 131 -19.69 -5.08 -19.67
C ALA A 131 -18.27 -4.58 -20.05
N PHE A 132 -18.17 -3.57 -20.92
CA PHE A 132 -16.88 -2.94 -21.23
C PHE A 132 -16.26 -2.22 -20.02
N ILE A 133 -17.07 -1.54 -19.21
CA ILE A 133 -16.59 -0.86 -17.99
C ILE A 133 -16.05 -1.89 -16.98
N ILE A 134 -16.83 -2.91 -16.64
CA ILE A 134 -16.41 -3.99 -15.73
C ILE A 134 -15.17 -4.70 -16.27
N GLY A 135 -15.21 -5.09 -17.55
CA GLY A 135 -14.11 -5.77 -18.21
C GLY A 135 -12.82 -4.95 -18.18
N GLY A 136 -12.92 -3.64 -18.49
CA GLY A 136 -11.81 -2.70 -18.42
C GLY A 136 -11.26 -2.53 -17.01
N VAL A 137 -12.12 -2.38 -16.00
CA VAL A 137 -11.70 -2.25 -14.59
C VAL A 137 -11.00 -3.52 -14.10
N ILE A 138 -11.58 -4.69 -14.33
CA ILE A 138 -11.01 -5.98 -13.87
C ILE A 138 -9.71 -6.30 -14.61
N ALA A 139 -9.73 -6.28 -15.94
CA ALA A 139 -8.55 -6.60 -16.74
C ALA A 139 -7.43 -5.58 -16.51
N GLY A 140 -7.78 -4.29 -16.39
CA GLY A 140 -6.88 -3.23 -16.00
C GLY A 140 -6.22 -3.54 -14.65
N ALA A 141 -7.01 -3.84 -13.61
CA ALA A 141 -6.52 -4.16 -12.26
C ALA A 141 -5.58 -5.37 -12.22
N VAL A 142 -5.89 -6.42 -12.99
CA VAL A 142 -5.05 -7.62 -13.09
C VAL A 142 -3.72 -7.29 -13.76
N LEU A 143 -3.74 -6.65 -14.93
CA LEU A 143 -2.52 -6.27 -15.65
C LEU A 143 -1.63 -5.32 -14.83
N GLU A 144 -2.26 -4.36 -14.15
CA GLU A 144 -1.65 -3.43 -13.22
C GLU A 144 -0.91 -4.22 -12.12
N THR A 145 -1.61 -5.12 -11.43
CA THR A 145 -1.04 -5.93 -10.35
C THR A 145 0.12 -6.79 -10.85
N VAL A 146 -0.05 -7.48 -11.98
CA VAL A 146 1.01 -8.34 -12.55
C VAL A 146 2.24 -7.51 -12.94
N SER A 147 2.06 -6.28 -13.43
CA SER A 147 3.17 -5.38 -13.76
C SER A 147 4.03 -4.98 -12.54
N ARG A 148 3.49 -5.10 -11.31
CA ARG A 148 4.16 -4.73 -10.06
C ARG A 148 4.94 -5.86 -9.42
N ILE A 149 4.58 -7.11 -9.68
CA ILE A 149 5.14 -8.26 -8.96
C ILE A 149 6.68 -8.25 -8.98
N PRO A 150 7.36 -8.07 -10.14
CA PRO A 150 8.83 -8.08 -10.18
C PRO A 150 9.47 -6.96 -9.36
N GLU A 151 8.88 -5.77 -9.40
CA GLU A 151 9.36 -4.61 -8.65
C GLU A 151 9.15 -4.78 -7.15
N GLN A 152 8.01 -5.34 -6.73
CA GLN A 152 7.73 -5.61 -5.32
C GLN A 152 8.68 -6.67 -4.75
N ILE A 153 8.97 -7.73 -5.52
CA ILE A 153 9.96 -8.74 -5.14
C ILE A 153 11.34 -8.09 -4.97
N PHE A 154 11.74 -7.22 -5.89
CA PHE A 154 13.01 -6.50 -5.80
C PHE A 154 13.11 -5.65 -4.53
N LEU A 155 12.07 -4.84 -4.24
CA LEU A 155 12.06 -3.98 -3.06
C LEU A 155 12.09 -4.77 -1.75
N LEU A 156 11.41 -5.92 -1.69
CA LEU A 156 11.45 -6.81 -0.53
C LEU A 156 12.87 -7.40 -0.31
N GLN A 157 13.55 -7.79 -1.38
CA GLN A 157 14.92 -8.29 -1.29
C GLN A 157 15.91 -7.22 -0.83
N GLU A 158 15.74 -5.96 -1.25
CA GLU A 158 16.54 -4.84 -0.74
C GLU A 158 16.28 -4.58 0.75
N GLU A 159 15.01 -4.55 1.16
CA GLU A 159 14.62 -4.35 2.56
C GLU A 159 15.19 -5.46 3.47
N GLU A 160 15.14 -6.72 3.04
CA GLU A 160 15.74 -7.84 3.77
C GLU A 160 17.26 -7.71 3.92
N LYS A 161 17.96 -7.29 2.86
CA LYS A 161 19.41 -7.08 2.91
C LYS A 161 19.79 -6.00 3.92
N GLU A 162 19.04 -4.90 3.95
CA GLU A 162 19.27 -3.83 4.93
C GLU A 162 18.99 -4.28 6.36
N ILE A 163 17.90 -5.02 6.59
CA ILE A 163 17.57 -5.58 7.91
C ILE A 163 18.68 -6.53 8.36
N ARG A 164 19.22 -7.38 7.48
CA ARG A 164 20.34 -8.26 7.81
C ARG A 164 21.60 -7.47 8.19
N LYS A 165 21.95 -6.42 7.42
CA LYS A 165 23.09 -5.54 7.75
C LYS A 165 22.91 -4.87 9.11
N LEU A 166 21.73 -4.34 9.41
CA LEU A 166 21.42 -3.72 10.70
C LEU A 166 21.50 -4.73 11.86
N LYS A 167 21.02 -5.96 11.65
CA LYS A 167 21.12 -7.04 12.65
C LYS A 167 22.57 -7.44 12.91
N LEU A 168 23.40 -7.52 11.87
CA LEU A 168 24.83 -7.81 12.01
C LEU A 168 25.56 -6.68 12.74
N ALA A 169 25.33 -5.42 12.35
CA ALA A 169 25.91 -4.25 13.02
C ALA A 169 25.53 -4.19 14.51
N LYS A 170 24.25 -4.43 14.85
CA LYS A 170 23.82 -4.51 16.25
C LYS A 170 24.48 -5.67 17.00
N ARG A 171 24.70 -6.81 16.34
CA ARG A 171 25.37 -7.96 16.96
C ARG A 171 26.85 -7.67 17.23
N GLU A 172 27.52 -7.01 16.30
CA GLU A 172 28.90 -6.55 16.46
C GLU A 172 29.01 -5.52 17.59
N GLU A 173 28.08 -4.58 17.69
CA GLU A 173 28.02 -3.60 18.78
C GLU A 173 27.85 -4.27 20.15
N ILE A 174 26.95 -5.25 20.27
CA ILE A 174 26.76 -6.03 21.52
C ILE A 174 28.02 -6.84 21.85
N LEU A 175 28.65 -7.47 20.87
CA LEU A 175 29.91 -8.21 21.08
C LEU A 175 31.02 -7.28 21.56
N HIS A 176 31.19 -6.12 20.92
CA HIS A 176 32.19 -5.13 21.32
C HIS A 176 31.95 -4.62 22.75
N GLN A 177 30.70 -4.38 23.13
CA GLN A 177 30.34 -4.00 24.51
C GLN A 177 30.70 -5.11 25.50
N GLN A 178 30.37 -6.37 25.21
CA GLN A 178 30.70 -7.51 26.07
C GLN A 178 32.20 -7.77 26.18
N THR A 179 32.97 -7.60 25.11
CA THR A 179 34.44 -7.71 25.15
C THR A 179 35.04 -6.59 25.99
N THR A 180 34.58 -5.34 25.79
CA THR A 180 35.04 -4.20 26.60
C THR A 180 34.73 -4.40 28.09
N GLU A 181 33.56 -4.95 28.42
CA GLU A 181 33.17 -5.24 29.80
C GLU A 181 34.04 -6.35 30.43
N LYS A 182 34.35 -7.41 29.68
CA LYS A 182 35.29 -8.47 30.12
C LYS A 182 36.70 -7.94 30.31
N ASP A 183 37.19 -7.11 29.41
CA ASP A 183 38.53 -6.54 29.50
C ASP A 183 38.64 -5.60 30.71
N ILE A 184 37.58 -4.84 31.03
CA ILE A 184 37.49 -4.05 32.27
C ILE A 184 37.51 -4.96 33.50
N VAL A 185 36.71 -6.04 33.51
CA VAL A 185 36.68 -7.01 34.64
C VAL A 185 38.03 -7.68 34.85
N ASP A 186 38.72 -8.06 33.77
CA ASP A 186 40.02 -8.73 33.83
C ASP A 186 41.16 -7.77 34.19
N ALA A 187 41.10 -6.51 33.74
CA ALA A 187 42.03 -5.46 34.19
C ALA A 187 41.86 -5.16 35.69
N VAL A 188 40.62 -5.10 36.18
CA VAL A 188 40.32 -4.93 37.62
C VAL A 188 40.82 -6.13 38.41
N LYS A 189 40.68 -7.37 37.92
CA LYS A 189 41.23 -8.57 38.58
C LYS A 189 42.75 -8.55 38.64
N LYS A 190 43.45 -8.08 37.62
CA LYS A 190 44.93 -8.00 37.59
C LYS A 190 45.51 -6.96 38.54
N GLN A 191 44.75 -5.93 38.88
CA GLN A 191 45.16 -4.90 39.84
C GLN A 191 44.77 -5.21 41.30
N ARG A 192 44.11 -6.34 41.57
CA ARG A 192 43.72 -6.71 42.94
C ARG A 192 44.92 -7.17 43.75
N THR A 193 44.99 -6.68 44.99
CA THR A 193 45.92 -7.19 46.00
C THR A 193 45.53 -8.61 46.42
N PRO A 194 46.50 -9.44 46.87
CA PRO A 194 46.26 -10.84 47.25
C PRO A 194 45.18 -11.02 48.35
N GLU A 195 45.06 -10.02 49.24
CA GLU A 195 44.07 -9.97 50.32
C GLU A 195 42.63 -9.78 49.81
N ALA A 196 42.44 -8.96 48.77
CA ALA A 196 41.12 -8.76 48.15
C ALA A 196 40.66 -10.01 47.37
N GLN A 197 41.61 -10.74 46.77
CA GLN A 197 41.34 -12.00 46.06
C GLN A 197 40.89 -13.11 47.03
N THR A 198 41.50 -13.18 48.21
CA THR A 198 41.15 -14.16 49.26
C THR A 198 39.83 -13.83 49.94
N PHE A 199 39.43 -12.56 50.03
CA PHE A 199 38.13 -12.17 50.56
C PHE A 199 36.96 -12.56 49.65
N LEU A 200 37.12 -12.44 48.33
CA LEU A 200 36.09 -12.79 47.34
C LEU A 200 35.93 -14.30 47.12
N ASN A 201 36.99 -15.07 47.30
CA ASN A 201 36.98 -16.54 47.13
C ASN A 201 36.63 -17.29 48.41
N ARG A 202 36.37 -16.59 49.53
CA ARG A 202 35.81 -17.24 50.71
C ARG A 202 34.38 -17.65 50.40
N GLU A 203 34.12 -18.95 50.42
CA GLU A 203 32.75 -19.45 50.44
C GLU A 203 31.99 -18.78 51.61
N PRO A 204 30.75 -18.34 51.39
CA PRO A 204 29.96 -17.75 52.45
C PRO A 204 29.85 -18.78 53.57
N LYS A 205 30.43 -18.46 54.73
CA LYS A 205 30.15 -19.24 55.93
C LYS A 205 28.63 -19.20 56.12
N PRO A 206 27.96 -20.33 56.37
CA PRO A 206 26.54 -20.31 56.72
C PRO A 206 26.40 -19.39 57.93
N GLN A 207 25.76 -18.23 57.73
CA GLN A 207 25.35 -17.39 58.84
C GLN A 207 24.29 -18.16 59.58
N ASN A 208 24.55 -18.47 60.85
CA ASN A 208 23.50 -18.90 61.76
C ASN A 208 22.37 -17.84 61.70
N GLU A 209 21.16 -18.34 61.55
CA GLU A 209 19.95 -17.64 61.13
C GLU A 209 19.40 -16.60 62.13
N ASP A 210 20.10 -16.32 63.23
CA ASP A 210 19.49 -15.66 64.39
C ASP A 210 19.91 -14.20 64.64
N ASP A 211 20.77 -13.57 63.83
CA ASP A 211 21.29 -12.25 64.21
C ASP A 211 21.51 -11.25 63.06
N PHE A 212 20.58 -11.19 62.10
CA PHE A 212 20.54 -10.04 61.19
C PHE A 212 19.12 -9.67 60.74
N ASN A 213 18.35 -9.06 61.66
CA ASN A 213 17.28 -8.15 61.26
C ASN A 213 17.80 -6.71 61.36
N PRO A 214 18.11 -6.03 60.25
CA PRO A 214 18.57 -4.65 60.29
C PRO A 214 17.44 -3.63 60.53
N PHE A 215 16.21 -4.10 60.83
CA PHE A 215 15.04 -3.26 61.09
C PHE A 215 14.22 -3.70 62.32
N ALA A 216 14.81 -4.43 63.27
CA ALA A 216 14.22 -4.63 64.62
C ALA A 216 15.09 -3.97 65.69
#